data_AF-A0A7S0CUW2-F1
#
_entry.id   AF-A0A7S0CUW2-F1
#
_cell.length_a   1.000
_cell.length_b   1.000
_cell.length_c   1.000
_cell.angle_alpha   90.00
_cell.angle_beta   90.00
_cell.angle_gamma   90.00
#
_symmetry.space_group_name_H-M   'P 1'
#
loop_
_entity.id
_entity.type
_entity.pdbx_description
1 polymer ?
#
loop_
_entity_poly.entity_id
_entity_poly.type
_entity_poly.pdbx_seq_one_letter_code
_entity_poly.pdbx_strand_id
1 'polypeptide(L)'
;AKKKKPPKKKKKKNCFGSHPPAPSSTAPIPPTDKIEKIKTSPQKAVLVPDRAEKDFVSNRVLGKSTGKDSEKKSSATHQEEKSVTISEDFFLKPFETWRKKMGIDRMVLIGHSLGGYLSAVYAMRNPERIGKLVLLSPVGVPEVPQEKQREFEERIRESRLMRTAKWLWETSTPQQLVRNLDWVGAGRMVTSSALSRRFKHLELDKETIHLITEYLYSITVLKRSGEDSLNSILKFGAWARVPLKRRMEKSLRVPTCFVYGRHDWMDPAPIRSFRKSQGLIREYVKACHIIDGGGHHMYMENPVAFNPIIVHEISTGLQQFDPKNSTESFVSTTET
;
A
#
# COMPACT_ATOMS: atom_id res chain seq x y z
N ALA A 1 -25.59 -57.90 27.45
CA ALA A 1 -24.77 -56.74 27.06
C ALA A 1 -23.30 -57.14 26.90
N LYS A 2 -22.79 -57.30 25.68
CA LYS A 2 -21.36 -57.58 25.38
C LYS A 2 -20.80 -56.38 24.61
N LYS A 3 -19.99 -55.54 25.26
CA LYS A 3 -19.30 -54.39 24.61
C LYS A 3 -18.06 -54.89 23.87
N LYS A 4 -18.08 -54.77 22.54
CA LYS A 4 -16.96 -55.03 21.61
C LYS A 4 -15.91 -53.91 21.72
N LYS A 5 -14.62 -54.29 21.79
CA LYS A 5 -13.45 -53.40 21.61
C LYS A 5 -13.32 -52.97 20.13
N PRO A 6 -12.90 -51.73 19.83
CA PRO A 6 -12.71 -51.27 18.45
C PRO A 6 -11.37 -51.74 17.85
N PRO A 7 -11.26 -51.85 16.50
CA PRO A 7 -10.12 -52.47 15.83
C PRO A 7 -8.95 -51.52 15.55
N LYS A 8 -7.74 -52.07 15.61
CA LYS A 8 -6.47 -51.45 15.20
C LYS A 8 -6.48 -51.11 13.70
N LYS A 9 -6.28 -49.83 13.33
CA LYS A 9 -6.03 -49.42 11.95
C LYS A 9 -4.55 -49.57 11.59
N LYS A 10 -4.31 -50.28 10.48
CA LYS A 10 -3.02 -50.60 9.86
C LYS A 10 -2.34 -49.34 9.31
N LYS A 11 -1.01 -49.27 9.50
CA LYS A 11 -0.09 -48.34 8.83
C LYS A 11 -0.19 -48.51 7.30
N LYS A 12 -0.54 -47.45 6.58
CA LYS A 12 -0.23 -47.32 5.14
C LYS A 12 1.11 -46.60 5.01
N LYS A 13 2.07 -47.29 4.39
CA LYS A 13 3.33 -46.72 3.91
C LYS A 13 3.01 -45.76 2.77
N ASN A 14 3.38 -44.49 2.90
CA ASN A 14 3.48 -43.57 1.75
C ASN A 14 4.95 -43.47 1.37
N CYS A 15 5.24 -43.86 0.14
CA CYS A 15 6.51 -43.65 -0.53
C CYS A 15 6.69 -42.16 -0.79
N PHE A 16 7.64 -41.53 -0.10
CA PHE A 16 8.23 -40.27 -0.55
C PHE A 16 9.63 -40.60 -1.06
N GLY A 17 9.82 -40.42 -2.36
CA GLY A 17 11.12 -40.46 -3.01
C GLY A 17 12.01 -39.37 -2.44
N SER A 18 13.24 -39.76 -2.11
CA SER A 18 14.35 -38.89 -1.76
C SER A 18 14.69 -37.97 -2.94
N HIS A 19 14.46 -36.67 -2.80
CA HIS A 19 15.12 -35.67 -3.63
C HIS A 19 16.51 -35.37 -3.05
N PRO A 20 17.55 -35.24 -3.89
CA PRO A 20 18.91 -34.93 -3.44
C PRO A 20 18.98 -33.50 -2.87
N PRO A 21 19.90 -33.22 -1.92
CA PRO A 21 20.09 -31.88 -1.40
C PRO A 21 20.59 -30.93 -2.50
N ALA A 22 20.02 -29.72 -2.54
CA ALA A 22 20.44 -28.66 -3.45
C ALA A 22 21.87 -28.20 -3.13
N PRO A 23 22.69 -27.86 -4.14
CA PRO A 23 24.08 -27.45 -3.92
C PRO A 23 24.18 -26.12 -3.16
N SER A 24 25.06 -26.08 -2.18
CA SER A 24 25.43 -24.88 -1.43
C SER A 24 26.13 -23.88 -2.35
N SER A 25 25.41 -22.85 -2.78
CA SER A 25 25.99 -21.71 -3.50
C SER A 25 26.44 -20.64 -2.51
N THR A 26 27.58 -20.86 -1.86
CA THR A 26 28.37 -19.78 -1.24
C THR A 26 29.12 -19.04 -2.34
N ALA A 27 28.48 -18.06 -2.96
CA ALA A 27 29.20 -17.03 -3.71
C ALA A 27 29.66 -15.96 -2.69
N PRO A 28 30.95 -15.63 -2.61
CA PRO A 28 31.44 -14.61 -1.69
C PRO A 28 30.93 -13.21 -2.10
N ILE A 29 30.47 -12.45 -1.11
CA ILE A 29 30.18 -11.02 -1.23
C ILE A 29 31.50 -10.32 -1.59
N PRO A 30 31.55 -9.47 -2.63
CA PRO A 30 32.78 -8.76 -2.97
C PRO A 30 33.20 -7.81 -1.83
N PRO A 31 34.51 -7.66 -1.56
CA PRO A 31 35.01 -6.82 -0.47
C PRO A 31 34.63 -5.35 -0.69
N THR A 32 34.26 -4.67 0.40
CA THR A 32 33.74 -3.30 0.48
C THR A 32 34.72 -2.18 0.14
N ASP A 33 35.90 -2.48 -0.38
CA ASP A 33 37.00 -1.50 -0.50
C ASP A 33 37.06 -0.75 -1.84
N LYS A 34 35.98 -0.74 -2.62
CA LYS A 34 35.87 0.11 -3.83
C LYS A 34 34.51 0.79 -3.98
N ILE A 35 34.01 1.40 -2.91
CA ILE A 35 33.06 2.50 -3.04
C ILE A 35 33.91 3.77 -3.17
N GLU A 36 34.17 4.19 -4.42
CA GLU A 36 34.77 5.50 -4.67
C GLU A 36 33.93 6.59 -3.99
N LYS A 37 34.63 7.47 -3.26
CA LYS A 37 34.07 8.63 -2.57
C LYS A 37 33.28 9.50 -3.54
N ILE A 38 31.97 9.30 -3.61
CA ILE A 38 31.05 10.31 -4.14
C ILE A 38 31.14 11.49 -3.16
N LYS A 39 31.87 12.54 -3.54
CA LYS A 39 31.87 13.82 -2.85
C LYS A 39 30.46 14.40 -2.94
N THR A 40 29.61 14.11 -1.96
CA THR A 40 28.35 14.83 -1.78
C THR A 40 28.66 16.18 -1.17
N SER A 41 28.69 17.23 -2.00
CA SER A 41 28.55 18.60 -1.50
C SER A 41 27.25 18.72 -0.70
N PRO A 42 27.21 19.41 0.44
CA PRO A 42 26.00 19.54 1.24
C PRO A 42 24.95 20.32 0.44
N GLN A 43 23.96 19.60 -0.09
CA GLN A 43 22.79 20.25 -0.67
C GLN A 43 21.98 20.86 0.48
N LYS A 44 21.95 22.20 0.54
CA LYS A 44 21.04 22.94 1.40
C LYS A 44 19.62 22.43 1.16
N ALA A 45 18.98 21.91 2.20
CA ALA A 45 17.56 21.63 2.19
C ALA A 45 16.81 22.92 1.87
N VAL A 46 16.17 22.96 0.70
CA VAL A 46 15.31 24.09 0.32
C VAL A 46 14.01 23.94 1.11
N LEU A 47 13.85 24.78 2.13
CA LEU A 47 12.61 24.93 2.89
C LEU A 47 11.46 25.28 1.92
N VAL A 48 10.46 24.40 1.86
CA VAL A 48 9.18 24.68 1.20
C VAL A 48 8.46 25.76 2.02
N PRO A 49 7.94 26.84 1.41
CA PRO A 49 7.38 27.95 2.16
C PRO A 49 6.12 27.56 2.96
N ASP A 50 6.04 28.16 4.14
CA ASP A 50 5.16 28.00 5.32
C ASP A 50 3.63 28.07 5.09
N ARG A 51 3.17 28.17 3.83
CA ARG A 51 1.75 28.43 3.52
C ARG A 51 0.88 27.18 3.57
N ALA A 52 1.46 25.98 3.41
CA ALA A 52 0.72 24.72 3.44
C ALA A 52 0.32 24.25 4.86
N GLU A 53 0.95 24.80 5.91
CA GLU A 53 0.70 24.37 7.30
C GLU A 53 -0.59 24.96 7.90
N LYS A 54 -1.02 26.13 7.43
CA LYS A 54 -2.18 26.86 8.02
C LYS A 54 -3.54 26.29 7.60
N ASP A 55 -3.64 25.65 6.45
CA ASP A 55 -4.91 25.10 5.95
C ASP A 55 -5.28 23.75 6.60
N PHE A 56 -4.34 23.11 7.32
CA PHE A 56 -4.56 21.78 7.91
C PHE A 56 -5.30 21.82 9.26
N VAL A 57 -5.30 22.95 9.97
CA VAL A 57 -5.73 23.02 11.39
C VAL A 57 -7.20 23.46 11.57
N SER A 58 -7.88 23.98 10.55
CA SER A 58 -9.23 24.54 10.71
C SER A 58 -10.29 23.74 9.95
N ASN A 59 -10.82 22.68 10.56
CA ASN A 59 -12.18 22.18 10.28
C ASN A 59 -12.61 21.16 11.34
N ARG A 60 -13.16 21.65 12.45
CA ARG A 60 -13.84 20.81 13.45
C ARG A 60 -15.08 21.56 13.95
N VAL A 61 -16.21 21.37 13.28
CA VAL A 61 -17.51 21.90 13.73
C VAL A 61 -18.43 20.72 14.04
N LEU A 62 -18.76 20.58 15.31
CA LEU A 62 -19.84 19.74 15.83
C LEU A 62 -21.15 20.54 15.76
N GLY A 63 -22.13 20.06 15.02
CA GLY A 63 -23.48 20.64 14.97
C GLY A 63 -24.55 19.57 15.05
N LYS A 64 -25.34 19.58 16.13
CA LYS A 64 -26.55 18.76 16.32
C LYS A 64 -27.73 19.31 15.49
N SER A 65 -28.69 18.42 15.24
CA SER A 65 -30.13 18.68 14.97
C SER A 65 -30.64 18.54 13.53
N THR A 66 -31.91 18.13 13.50
CA THR A 66 -32.68 17.25 12.62
C THR A 66 -33.36 17.97 11.45
N GLY A 67 -33.61 17.23 10.36
CA GLY A 67 -34.46 17.65 9.24
C GLY A 67 -33.72 18.24 8.03
N LYS A 68 -32.68 17.57 7.50
CA LYS A 68 -31.95 18.03 6.29
C LYS A 68 -31.04 16.94 5.68
N ASP A 69 -31.49 15.69 5.69
CA ASP A 69 -30.56 14.55 5.61
C ASP A 69 -29.96 14.32 4.23
N SER A 70 -30.62 14.70 3.13
CA SER A 70 -30.10 14.56 1.76
C SER A 70 -29.09 15.66 1.40
N GLU A 71 -29.43 16.93 1.66
CA GLU A 71 -28.53 18.07 1.44
C GLU A 71 -27.30 18.05 2.35
N LYS A 72 -27.47 17.72 3.65
CA LYS A 72 -26.33 17.55 4.56
C LYS A 72 -25.42 16.39 4.15
N LYS A 73 -25.97 15.27 3.67
CA LYS A 73 -25.16 14.14 3.17
C LYS A 73 -24.39 14.51 1.91
N SER A 74 -25.00 15.23 0.97
CA SER A 74 -24.32 15.71 -0.25
C SER A 74 -23.15 16.65 0.10
N SER A 75 -23.40 17.64 0.96
CA SER A 75 -22.39 18.58 1.44
C SER A 75 -21.24 17.90 2.20
N ALA A 76 -21.56 16.96 3.10
CA ALA A 76 -20.56 16.20 3.86
C ALA A 76 -19.70 15.28 2.98
N THR A 77 -20.31 14.65 1.96
CA THR A 77 -19.58 13.80 1.00
C THR A 77 -18.62 14.64 0.17
N HIS A 78 -19.06 15.81 -0.31
CA HIS A 78 -18.21 16.73 -1.06
C HIS A 78 -17.02 17.25 -0.23
N GLN A 79 -17.25 17.54 1.06
CA GLN A 79 -16.19 17.96 1.96
C GLN A 79 -15.19 16.83 2.27
N GLU A 80 -15.66 15.58 2.38
CA GLU A 80 -14.80 14.39 2.51
C GLU A 80 -13.92 14.20 1.27
N GLU A 81 -14.49 14.27 0.06
CA GLU A 81 -13.73 14.17 -1.20
C GLU A 81 -12.68 15.28 -1.34
N LYS A 82 -13.02 16.51 -0.93
CA LYS A 82 -12.07 17.64 -0.93
C LYS A 82 -10.91 17.41 0.04
N SER A 83 -11.18 16.93 1.26
CA SER A 83 -10.15 16.61 2.26
C SER A 83 -9.20 15.50 1.77
N VAL A 84 -9.76 14.48 1.12
CA VAL A 84 -8.99 13.39 0.50
C VAL A 84 -8.11 13.94 -0.62
N THR A 85 -8.65 14.79 -1.49
CA THR A 85 -7.89 15.39 -2.60
C THR A 85 -6.70 16.23 -2.11
N ILE A 86 -6.90 17.04 -1.06
CA ILE A 86 -5.81 17.83 -0.44
C ILE A 86 -4.72 16.90 0.11
N SER A 87 -5.12 15.79 0.73
CA SER A 87 -4.20 14.80 1.30
C SER A 87 -3.46 14.00 0.24
N GLU A 88 -4.10 13.67 -0.88
CA GLU A 88 -3.45 13.09 -2.05
C GLU A 88 -2.42 14.06 -2.64
N ASP A 89 -2.79 15.32 -2.80
CA ASP A 89 -1.93 16.37 -3.37
C ASP A 89 -0.67 16.63 -2.53
N PHE A 90 -0.75 16.46 -1.21
CA PHE A 90 0.41 16.54 -0.32
C PHE A 90 1.55 15.60 -0.75
N PHE A 91 1.22 14.39 -1.22
CA PHE A 91 2.21 13.43 -1.73
C PHE A 91 2.46 13.59 -3.23
N LEU A 92 1.41 13.79 -4.02
CA LEU A 92 1.50 13.71 -5.48
C LEU A 92 2.14 14.96 -6.11
N LYS A 93 2.00 16.15 -5.52
CA LYS A 93 2.64 17.36 -6.04
C LYS A 93 4.17 17.33 -5.89
N PRO A 94 4.74 16.98 -4.72
CA PRO A 94 6.18 16.76 -4.59
C PRO A 94 6.69 15.64 -5.49
N PHE A 95 5.95 14.53 -5.61
CA PHE A 95 6.31 13.42 -6.51
C PHE A 95 6.38 13.87 -7.97
N GLU A 96 5.39 14.61 -8.46
CA GLU A 96 5.41 15.17 -9.83
C GLU A 96 6.52 16.18 -10.03
N THR A 97 6.77 17.02 -9.02
CA THR A 97 7.89 17.98 -9.05
C THR A 97 9.23 17.25 -9.16
N TRP A 98 9.42 16.20 -8.37
CA TRP A 98 10.61 15.35 -8.43
C TRP A 98 10.74 14.67 -9.80
N ARG A 99 9.69 14.04 -10.32
CA ARG A 99 9.68 13.38 -11.64
C ARG A 99 10.16 14.33 -12.74
N LYS A 100 9.58 15.55 -12.78
CA LYS A 100 9.97 16.59 -13.74
C LYS A 100 11.45 16.97 -13.61
N LYS A 101 11.95 17.17 -12.39
CA LYS A 101 13.37 17.49 -12.14
C LYS A 101 14.32 16.37 -12.55
N MET A 102 13.89 15.12 -12.45
CA MET A 102 14.66 13.96 -12.89
C MET A 102 14.57 13.72 -14.40
N GLY A 103 13.78 14.50 -15.16
CA GLY A 103 13.61 14.32 -16.60
C GLY A 103 12.90 13.02 -16.98
N ILE A 104 12.15 12.40 -16.06
CA ILE A 104 11.50 11.10 -16.29
C ILE A 104 10.18 11.33 -17.03
N ASP A 105 10.18 11.29 -18.36
CA ASP A 105 8.98 11.60 -19.17
C ASP A 105 7.84 10.59 -18.98
N ARG A 106 8.16 9.29 -19.10
CA ARG A 106 7.24 8.16 -18.94
C ARG A 106 7.91 7.04 -18.14
N MET A 107 7.15 6.33 -17.30
CA MET A 107 7.71 5.31 -16.39
C MET A 107 6.78 4.12 -16.15
N VAL A 108 7.35 3.01 -15.70
CA VAL A 108 6.61 1.97 -14.99
C VAL A 108 6.54 2.38 -13.52
N LEU A 109 5.33 2.57 -12.99
CA LEU A 109 5.13 3.01 -11.61
C LEU A 109 4.69 1.84 -10.75
N ILE A 110 5.49 1.55 -9.72
CA ILE A 110 5.23 0.48 -8.76
C ILE A 110 4.96 1.11 -7.39
N GLY A 111 3.79 0.85 -6.82
CA GLY A 111 3.39 1.40 -5.53
C GLY A 111 2.97 0.31 -4.56
N HIS A 112 3.47 0.39 -3.32
CA HIS A 112 3.11 -0.54 -2.24
C HIS A 112 2.16 0.09 -1.22
N SER A 113 1.13 -0.65 -0.78
CA SER A 113 0.24 -0.24 0.31
C SER A 113 -0.41 1.13 0.07
N LEU A 114 -0.25 2.11 0.96
CA LEU A 114 -0.67 3.49 0.71
C LEU A 114 0.00 4.10 -0.53
N GLY A 115 1.27 3.78 -0.79
CA GLY A 115 1.95 4.17 -2.02
C GLY A 115 1.30 3.56 -3.26
N GLY A 116 0.72 2.36 -3.15
CA GLY A 116 -0.11 1.75 -4.20
C GLY A 116 -1.39 2.53 -4.45
N TYR A 117 -2.07 2.96 -3.38
CA TYR A 117 -3.23 3.84 -3.49
C TYR A 117 -2.89 5.14 -4.23
N LEU A 118 -1.85 5.84 -3.77
CA LEU A 118 -1.40 7.10 -4.35
C LEU A 118 -0.91 6.93 -5.80
N SER A 119 -0.24 5.82 -6.12
CA SER A 119 0.20 5.51 -7.49
C SER A 119 -0.98 5.32 -8.44
N ALA A 120 -2.05 4.65 -8.00
CA ALA A 120 -3.27 4.52 -8.80
C ALA A 120 -3.92 5.89 -9.05
N VAL A 121 -3.99 6.75 -8.02
CA VAL A 121 -4.48 8.12 -8.15
C VAL A 121 -3.64 8.92 -9.14
N TYR A 122 -2.32 8.87 -9.01
CA TYR A 122 -1.39 9.56 -9.90
C TYR A 122 -1.56 9.11 -11.34
N ALA A 123 -1.65 7.81 -11.58
CA ALA A 123 -1.80 7.24 -12.91
C ALA A 123 -3.15 7.60 -13.57
N MET A 124 -4.24 7.69 -12.79
CA MET A 124 -5.53 8.16 -13.31
C MET A 124 -5.51 9.65 -13.68
N ARG A 125 -4.68 10.45 -13.01
CA ARG A 125 -4.53 11.89 -13.27
C ARG A 125 -3.53 12.20 -14.39
N ASN A 126 -2.55 11.33 -14.62
CA ASN A 126 -1.44 11.53 -15.56
C ASN A 126 -1.18 10.24 -16.38
N PRO A 127 -2.18 9.72 -17.10
CA PRO A 127 -2.06 8.43 -17.80
C PRO A 127 -0.95 8.42 -18.84
N GLU A 128 -0.64 9.57 -19.45
CA GLU A 128 0.43 9.73 -20.43
C GLU A 128 1.83 9.52 -19.83
N ARG A 129 1.98 9.69 -18.51
CA ARG A 129 3.26 9.50 -17.80
C ARG A 129 3.53 8.05 -17.41
N ILE A 130 2.54 7.18 -17.55
CA ILE A 130 2.61 5.81 -17.06
C ILE A 130 2.53 4.84 -18.24
N GLY A 131 3.54 3.98 -18.38
CA GLY A 131 3.45 2.82 -19.26
C GLY A 131 2.68 1.69 -18.63
N LYS A 132 2.99 1.43 -17.37
CA LYS A 132 2.38 0.36 -16.62
C LYS A 132 2.35 0.70 -15.13
N LEU A 133 1.23 0.36 -14.51
CA LEU A 133 1.00 0.52 -13.09
C LEU A 133 1.06 -0.85 -12.42
N VAL A 134 1.93 -1.01 -11.41
CA VAL A 134 2.02 -2.24 -10.61
C VAL A 134 1.66 -1.91 -9.17
N LEU A 135 0.57 -2.47 -8.68
CA LEU A 135 0.02 -2.20 -7.37
C LEU A 135 0.30 -3.37 -6.43
N LEU A 136 1.22 -3.16 -5.49
CA LEU A 136 1.61 -4.15 -4.49
C LEU A 136 0.75 -3.95 -3.25
N SER A 137 -0.17 -4.87 -2.98
CA SER A 137 -1.08 -4.83 -1.84
C SER A 137 -1.65 -3.43 -1.57
N PRO A 138 -2.25 -2.74 -2.56
CA PRO A 138 -2.75 -1.38 -2.37
C PRO A 138 -3.90 -1.34 -1.37
N VAL A 139 -3.86 -0.35 -0.47
CA VAL A 139 -4.96 -0.08 0.45
C VAL A 139 -6.14 0.58 -0.26
N GLY A 140 -7.35 0.39 0.25
CA GLY A 140 -8.49 1.22 -0.15
C GLY A 140 -9.04 0.97 -1.56
N VAL A 141 -8.79 -0.20 -2.13
CA VAL A 141 -9.28 -0.53 -3.49
C VAL A 141 -10.78 -0.83 -3.52
N PRO A 142 -11.28 -1.89 -2.86
CA PRO A 142 -12.70 -2.19 -2.90
C PRO A 142 -13.51 -1.17 -2.09
N GLU A 143 -14.74 -0.94 -2.53
CA GLU A 143 -15.75 -0.36 -1.66
C GLU A 143 -16.13 -1.39 -0.59
N VAL A 144 -16.27 -0.94 0.65
CA VAL A 144 -16.75 -1.81 1.72
C VAL A 144 -18.28 -1.85 1.65
N PRO A 145 -18.91 -3.03 1.56
CA PRO A 145 -20.36 -3.15 1.56
C PRO A 145 -21.00 -2.41 2.72
N GLN A 146 -22.12 -1.71 2.49
CA GLN A 146 -22.78 -0.90 3.52
C GLN A 146 -23.15 -1.71 4.77
N GLU A 147 -23.57 -2.97 4.60
CA GLU A 147 -23.87 -3.88 5.71
C GLU A 147 -22.67 -4.07 6.63
N LYS A 148 -21.50 -4.38 6.07
CA LYS A 148 -20.24 -4.50 6.82
C LYS A 148 -19.84 -3.19 7.50
N GLN A 149 -20.12 -2.05 6.88
CA GLN A 149 -19.89 -0.75 7.50
C GLN A 149 -20.79 -0.56 8.73
N ARG A 150 -22.09 -0.89 8.62
CA ARG A 150 -23.06 -0.78 9.72
C ARG A 150 -22.72 -1.72 10.87
N GLU A 151 -22.43 -2.99 10.59
CA GLU A 151 -22.01 -3.97 11.61
C GLU A 151 -20.76 -3.50 12.37
N PHE A 152 -19.80 -2.91 11.65
CA PHE A 152 -18.60 -2.36 12.26
C PHE A 152 -18.89 -1.15 13.14
N GLU A 153 -19.77 -0.25 12.69
CA GLU A 153 -20.21 0.91 13.47
C GLU A 153 -20.99 0.52 14.72
N GLU A 154 -21.85 -0.50 14.64
CA GLU A 154 -22.58 -1.07 15.78
C GLU A 154 -21.60 -1.66 16.80
N ARG A 155 -20.65 -2.48 16.35
CA ARG A 155 -19.60 -3.03 17.23
C ARG A 155 -18.77 -1.94 17.91
N ILE A 156 -18.48 -0.85 17.21
CA ILE A 156 -17.83 0.32 17.81
C ILE A 156 -18.75 0.95 18.86
N ARG A 157 -20.04 1.15 18.58
CA ARG A 157 -21.00 1.75 19.53
C ARG A 157 -21.09 0.95 20.84
N GLU A 158 -21.18 -0.37 20.72
CA GLU A 158 -21.35 -1.29 21.85
C GLU A 158 -20.09 -1.43 22.70
N SER A 159 -18.91 -1.47 22.07
CA SER A 159 -17.64 -1.69 22.78
C SER A 159 -16.95 -0.38 23.18
N ARG A 160 -16.83 -0.13 24.49
CA ARG A 160 -16.03 1.01 25.01
C ARG A 160 -14.59 0.96 24.49
N LEU A 161 -13.98 -0.22 24.47
CA LEU A 161 -12.63 -0.43 23.94
C LEU A 161 -12.53 0.02 22.47
N MET A 162 -13.50 -0.35 21.65
CA MET A 162 -13.50 0.02 20.23
C MET A 162 -13.75 1.51 20.01
N ARG A 163 -14.57 2.16 20.85
CA ARG A 163 -14.71 3.63 20.82
C ARG A 163 -13.40 4.33 21.15
N THR A 164 -12.70 3.87 22.19
CA THR A 164 -11.39 4.41 22.55
C THR A 164 -10.38 4.19 21.43
N ALA A 165 -10.37 3.02 20.81
CA ALA A 165 -9.49 2.72 19.67
C ALA A 165 -9.80 3.62 18.46
N LYS A 166 -11.07 3.83 18.13
CA LYS A 166 -11.50 4.75 17.06
C LYS A 166 -11.08 6.18 17.36
N TRP A 167 -11.35 6.66 18.58
CA TRP A 167 -10.94 7.99 19.00
C TRP A 167 -9.42 8.18 18.92
N LEU A 168 -8.65 7.18 19.35
CA LEU A 168 -7.20 7.21 19.26
C LEU A 168 -6.73 7.25 17.81
N TRP A 169 -7.33 6.45 16.92
CA TRP A 169 -7.04 6.51 15.49
C TRP A 169 -7.33 7.88 14.90
N GLU A 170 -8.46 8.51 15.25
CA GLU A 170 -8.86 9.80 14.70
C GLU A 170 -8.09 10.99 15.27
N THR A 171 -7.43 10.83 16.42
CA THR A 171 -6.72 11.91 17.11
C THR A 171 -5.21 11.75 17.12
N SER A 172 -4.71 10.55 16.91
CA SER A 172 -3.30 10.19 17.08
C SER A 172 -2.81 9.29 15.96
N THR A 173 -1.51 9.32 15.71
CA THR A 173 -0.81 8.41 14.80
C THR A 173 0.03 7.42 15.62
N PRO A 174 0.29 6.20 15.13
CA PRO A 174 1.25 5.29 15.78
C PRO A 174 2.62 5.94 16.00
N GLN A 175 3.03 6.82 15.09
CA GLN A 175 4.23 7.61 15.16
C GLN A 175 4.22 8.61 16.32
N GLN A 176 3.05 9.20 16.63
CA GLN A 176 2.89 10.08 17.78
C GLN A 176 3.14 9.34 19.09
N LEU A 177 2.74 8.06 19.19
CA LEU A 177 3.04 7.25 20.37
C LEU A 177 4.55 7.08 20.55
N VAL A 178 5.28 6.77 19.47
CA VAL A 178 6.74 6.65 19.53
C VAL A 178 7.38 7.96 19.98
N ARG A 179 6.98 9.10 19.42
CA ARG A 179 7.46 10.44 19.86
C ARG A 179 7.12 10.74 21.32
N ASN A 180 5.91 10.41 21.74
CA ASN A 180 5.46 10.60 23.12
C ASN A 180 6.14 9.66 24.12
N LEU A 181 6.80 8.60 23.68
CA LEU A 181 7.57 7.70 24.53
C LEU A 181 9.08 7.94 24.40
N ASP A 182 9.48 8.81 23.47
CA ASP A 182 10.88 9.13 23.23
C ASP A 182 11.50 9.98 24.35
N TRP A 183 10.70 10.84 25.01
CA TRP A 183 11.19 11.65 26.13
C TRP A 183 11.68 10.83 27.34
N VAL A 184 11.25 9.57 27.48
CA VAL A 184 11.76 8.60 28.47
C VAL A 184 12.75 7.60 27.85
N GLY A 185 13.19 7.81 26.62
CA GLY A 185 14.09 6.91 25.89
C GLY A 185 13.46 5.61 25.39
N ALA A 186 12.14 5.45 25.51
CA ALA A 186 11.45 4.19 25.17
C ALA A 186 11.04 4.09 23.68
N GLY A 187 11.14 5.16 22.90
CA GLY A 187 10.72 5.18 21.49
C GLY A 187 11.39 4.10 20.62
N ARG A 188 12.70 3.88 20.80
CA ARG A 188 13.46 2.82 20.11
C ARG A 188 13.00 1.43 20.51
N MET A 189 12.84 1.18 21.81
CA MET A 189 12.38 -0.11 22.34
C MET A 189 11.00 -0.47 21.78
N VAL A 190 10.08 0.50 21.76
CA VAL A 190 8.73 0.31 21.20
C VAL A 190 8.79 0.00 19.71
N THR A 191 9.61 0.74 18.96
CA THR A 191 9.82 0.50 17.52
C THR A 191 10.37 -0.89 17.26
N SER A 192 11.42 -1.29 18.00
CA SER A 192 12.06 -2.60 17.87
C SER A 192 11.12 -3.75 18.24
N SER A 193 10.34 -3.59 19.30
CA SER A 193 9.35 -4.59 19.74
C SER A 193 8.24 -4.77 18.70
N ALA A 194 7.73 -3.66 18.14
CA ALA A 194 6.73 -3.69 17.08
C ALA A 194 7.27 -4.38 15.80
N LEU A 195 8.51 -4.05 15.40
CA LEU A 195 9.19 -4.65 14.26
C LEU A 195 9.38 -6.17 14.45
N SER A 196 9.96 -6.56 15.60
CA SER A 196 10.24 -7.97 15.93
C SER A 196 8.98 -8.81 15.95
N ARG A 197 7.86 -8.25 16.46
CA ARG A 197 6.56 -8.94 16.44
C ARG A 197 5.99 -9.05 15.03
N ARG A 198 6.13 -8.00 14.21
CA ARG A 198 5.60 -7.95 12.83
C ARG A 198 6.31 -8.91 11.88
N PHE A 199 7.63 -9.06 12.03
CA PHE A 199 8.47 -9.87 11.14
C PHE A 199 9.05 -11.11 11.83
N LYS A 200 8.40 -11.58 12.90
CA LYS A 200 8.86 -12.76 13.66
C LYS A 200 9.07 -13.99 12.78
N HIS A 201 8.26 -14.13 11.72
CA HIS A 201 8.33 -15.26 10.77
C HIS A 201 9.50 -15.19 9.79
N LEU A 202 10.21 -14.07 9.71
CA LEU A 202 11.35 -13.90 8.80
C LEU A 202 12.70 -14.27 9.41
N GLU A 203 12.73 -14.61 10.71
CA GLU A 203 13.96 -14.99 11.44
C GLU A 203 15.15 -14.05 11.17
N LEU A 204 14.87 -12.73 11.11
CA LEU A 204 15.87 -11.71 10.85
C LEU A 204 16.95 -11.72 11.94
N ASP A 205 18.22 -11.56 11.53
CA ASP A 205 19.33 -11.46 12.46
C ASP A 205 19.26 -10.15 13.29
N LYS A 206 20.03 -10.10 14.38
CA LYS A 206 20.00 -8.97 15.33
C LYS A 206 20.46 -7.66 14.69
N GLU A 207 21.43 -7.70 13.79
CA GLU A 207 21.96 -6.52 13.12
C GLU A 207 20.91 -5.95 12.16
N THR A 208 20.27 -6.80 11.36
CA THR A 208 19.16 -6.40 10.48
C THR A 208 18.00 -5.79 11.26
N ILE A 209 17.58 -6.43 12.37
CA ILE A 209 16.54 -5.87 13.25
C ILE A 209 16.95 -4.50 13.78
N HIS A 210 18.20 -4.34 14.20
CA HIS A 210 18.73 -3.08 14.70
C HIS A 210 18.71 -1.99 13.62
N LEU A 211 19.24 -2.26 12.43
CA LEU A 211 19.28 -1.30 11.32
C LEU A 211 17.89 -0.84 10.89
N ILE A 212 16.93 -1.77 10.75
CA ILE A 212 15.55 -1.43 10.42
C ILE A 212 14.91 -0.64 11.56
N THR A 213 15.20 -1.00 12.82
CA THR A 213 14.72 -0.25 13.99
C THR A 213 15.22 1.19 13.95
N GLU A 214 16.51 1.41 13.75
CA GLU A 214 17.11 2.75 13.70
C GLU A 214 16.57 3.57 12.54
N TYR A 215 16.38 2.96 11.37
CA TYR A 215 15.76 3.62 10.22
C TYR A 215 14.32 4.05 10.54
N LEU A 216 13.47 3.12 11.00
CA LEU A 216 12.07 3.40 11.29
C LEU A 216 11.88 4.37 12.44
N TYR A 217 12.69 4.24 13.49
CA TYR A 217 12.68 5.17 14.61
C TYR A 217 13.06 6.57 14.12
N SER A 218 14.16 6.70 13.37
CA SER A 218 14.71 8.00 12.96
C SER A 218 13.73 8.79 12.10
N ILE A 219 12.98 8.13 11.21
CA ILE A 219 11.93 8.80 10.43
C ILE A 219 10.68 9.13 11.27
N THR A 220 10.39 8.31 12.28
CA THR A 220 9.18 8.43 13.11
C THR A 220 9.29 9.60 14.09
N VAL A 221 10.48 9.87 14.63
CA VAL A 221 10.67 10.94 15.61
C VAL A 221 10.76 12.35 15.00
N LEU A 222 10.86 12.45 13.67
CA LEU A 222 10.81 13.74 12.97
C LEU A 222 9.45 14.43 13.14
N LYS A 223 9.42 15.73 12.80
CA LYS A 223 8.19 16.54 12.79
C LYS A 223 7.11 15.81 11.98
N ARG A 224 5.89 15.80 12.51
CA ARG A 224 4.70 15.26 11.84
C ARG A 224 4.58 15.83 10.43
N SER A 225 4.21 14.97 9.49
CA SER A 225 4.04 15.32 8.08
C SER A 225 2.99 14.41 7.44
N GLY A 226 3.37 13.54 6.51
CA GLY A 226 2.45 12.69 5.75
C GLY A 226 1.62 11.72 6.59
N GLU A 227 2.03 11.41 7.82
CA GLU A 227 1.24 10.61 8.76
C GLU A 227 -0.13 11.23 9.06
N ASP A 228 -0.25 12.56 9.03
CA ASP A 228 -1.50 13.25 9.32
C ASP A 228 -2.49 13.11 8.17
N SER A 229 -1.99 12.88 6.94
CA SER A 229 -2.80 12.61 5.76
C SER A 229 -3.47 11.23 5.82
N LEU A 230 -2.97 10.29 6.63
CA LEU A 230 -3.50 8.92 6.68
C LEU A 230 -4.98 8.89 7.08
N ASN A 231 -5.35 9.67 8.10
CA ASN A 231 -6.74 9.72 8.62
C ASN A 231 -7.70 10.46 7.68
N SER A 232 -7.16 11.30 6.81
CA SER A 232 -7.89 11.99 5.75
C SER A 232 -8.09 11.12 4.52
N ILE A 233 -7.29 10.06 4.33
CA ILE A 233 -7.47 9.09 3.23
C ILE A 233 -8.22 7.85 3.71
N LEU A 234 -7.97 7.40 4.95
CA LEU A 234 -8.49 6.17 5.52
C LEU A 234 -9.38 6.42 6.75
N LYS A 235 -10.56 5.80 6.76
CA LYS A 235 -11.42 5.63 7.93
C LYS A 235 -10.81 4.58 8.86
N PHE A 236 -11.21 4.62 10.12
CA PHE A 236 -10.88 3.58 11.10
C PHE A 236 -11.25 2.20 10.52
N GLY A 237 -10.34 1.22 10.64
CA GLY A 237 -10.43 -0.05 9.91
C GLY A 237 -9.69 -0.08 8.57
N ALA A 238 -8.93 0.98 8.25
CA ALA A 238 -8.15 1.12 7.02
C ALA A 238 -8.98 1.09 5.73
N TRP A 239 -10.22 1.56 5.80
CA TRP A 239 -11.11 1.70 4.65
C TRP A 239 -10.90 3.06 3.98
N ALA A 240 -10.74 3.10 2.66
CA ALA A 240 -10.63 4.38 1.97
C ALA A 240 -11.91 5.20 2.12
N ARG A 241 -11.73 6.50 2.38
CA ARG A 241 -12.83 7.48 2.32
C ARG A 241 -13.37 7.61 0.90
N VAL A 242 -12.47 7.64 -0.09
CA VAL A 242 -12.80 7.57 -1.51
C VAL A 242 -12.11 6.34 -2.12
N PRO A 243 -12.81 5.19 -2.22
CA PRO A 243 -12.25 3.93 -2.72
C PRO A 243 -11.80 4.01 -4.17
N LEU A 244 -10.75 3.24 -4.52
CA LEU A 244 -10.20 3.27 -5.88
C LEU A 244 -11.11 2.62 -6.91
N LYS A 245 -11.84 1.55 -6.58
CA LYS A 245 -12.63 0.78 -7.56
C LYS A 245 -13.49 1.68 -8.44
N ARG A 246 -14.34 2.53 -7.85
CA ARG A 246 -15.23 3.43 -8.60
C ARG A 246 -14.48 4.51 -9.39
N ARG A 247 -13.32 4.95 -8.91
CA ARG A 247 -12.46 5.90 -9.63
C ARG A 247 -11.82 5.25 -10.84
N MET A 248 -11.32 4.02 -10.67
CA MET A 248 -10.73 3.21 -11.73
C MET A 248 -11.76 2.87 -12.82
N GLU A 249 -13.01 2.58 -12.44
CA GLU A 249 -14.13 2.38 -13.39
C GLU A 249 -14.39 3.57 -14.30
N LYS A 250 -13.96 4.79 -13.92
CA LYS A 250 -14.17 6.02 -14.69
C LYS A 250 -12.91 6.48 -15.41
N SER A 251 -11.75 6.39 -14.75
CA SER A 251 -10.56 7.13 -15.14
C SER A 251 -9.32 6.28 -15.35
N LEU A 252 -9.37 4.96 -15.13
CA LEU A 252 -8.22 4.10 -15.43
C LEU A 252 -8.00 4.03 -16.94
N ARG A 253 -6.81 4.40 -17.40
CA ARG A 253 -6.39 4.34 -18.81
C ARG A 253 -4.99 3.74 -19.00
N VAL A 254 -4.45 3.09 -17.96
CA VAL A 254 -3.09 2.55 -17.95
C VAL A 254 -3.10 1.05 -17.68
N PRO A 255 -2.32 0.23 -18.41
CA PRO A 255 -2.16 -1.17 -18.09
C PRO A 255 -1.76 -1.37 -16.64
N THR A 256 -2.55 -2.13 -15.91
CA THR A 256 -2.45 -2.26 -14.45
C THR A 256 -2.32 -3.71 -14.05
N CYS A 257 -1.38 -3.99 -13.16
CA CYS A 257 -1.19 -5.28 -12.50
C CYS A 257 -1.36 -5.13 -10.99
N PHE A 258 -2.05 -6.08 -10.37
CA PHE A 258 -2.13 -6.20 -8.92
C PHE A 258 -1.25 -7.35 -8.44
N VAL A 259 -0.60 -7.17 -7.29
CA VAL A 259 0.25 -8.19 -6.68
C VAL A 259 -0.07 -8.24 -5.19
N TYR A 260 -0.47 -9.41 -4.66
CA TYR A 260 -0.87 -9.59 -3.27
C TYR A 260 -0.25 -10.82 -2.62
N GLY A 261 0.02 -10.76 -1.32
CA GLY A 261 0.43 -11.92 -0.54
C GLY A 261 -0.72 -12.89 -0.36
N ARG A 262 -0.44 -14.21 -0.39
CA ARG A 262 -1.42 -15.24 -0.03
C ARG A 262 -1.98 -15.02 1.38
N HIS A 263 -1.13 -14.55 2.30
CA HIS A 263 -1.42 -14.34 3.72
C HIS A 263 -1.53 -12.85 4.08
N ASP A 264 -1.75 -11.98 3.09
CA ASP A 264 -1.96 -10.56 3.35
C ASP A 264 -3.25 -10.36 4.18
N TRP A 265 -3.19 -9.45 5.13
CA TRP A 265 -4.36 -9.03 5.90
C TRP A 265 -5.36 -8.24 5.04
N MET A 266 -4.90 -7.71 3.90
CA MET A 266 -5.77 -7.16 2.87
C MET A 266 -6.28 -8.25 1.94
N ASP A 267 -7.60 -8.41 1.89
CA ASP A 267 -8.27 -9.43 1.09
C ASP A 267 -8.09 -9.18 -0.42
N PRO A 268 -7.43 -10.09 -1.17
CA PRO A 268 -7.30 -9.97 -2.62
C PRO A 268 -8.55 -10.44 -3.39
N ALA A 269 -9.53 -11.06 -2.74
CA ALA A 269 -10.72 -11.62 -3.39
C ALA A 269 -11.53 -10.58 -4.21
N PRO A 270 -11.74 -9.34 -3.73
CA PRO A 270 -12.42 -8.31 -4.51
C PRO A 270 -11.70 -7.95 -5.81
N ILE A 271 -10.38 -8.15 -5.89
CA ILE A 271 -9.61 -7.86 -7.11
C ILE A 271 -9.73 -9.01 -8.11
N ARG A 272 -9.92 -10.25 -7.65
CA ARG A 272 -10.18 -11.38 -8.57
C ARG A 272 -11.47 -11.18 -9.36
N SER A 273 -12.46 -10.51 -8.78
CA SER A 273 -13.70 -10.17 -9.48
C SER A 273 -13.53 -9.04 -10.50
N PHE A 274 -12.39 -8.32 -10.52
CA PHE A 274 -12.13 -7.29 -11.53
C PHE A 274 -12.04 -7.87 -12.93
N ARG A 275 -11.63 -9.13 -13.09
CA ARG A 275 -11.71 -9.82 -14.39
C ARG A 275 -13.14 -10.01 -14.88
N LYS A 276 -14.12 -10.00 -13.98
CA LYS A 276 -15.57 -10.05 -14.28
C LYS A 276 -16.22 -8.66 -14.32
N SER A 277 -15.47 -7.60 -14.04
CA SER A 277 -15.97 -6.23 -14.16
C SER A 277 -16.20 -5.86 -15.63
N GLN A 278 -16.81 -4.70 -15.87
CA GLN A 278 -17.06 -4.15 -17.20
C GLN A 278 -16.29 -2.84 -17.40
N GLY A 279 -16.21 -2.38 -18.65
CA GLY A 279 -15.57 -1.12 -19.01
C GLY A 279 -14.06 -1.10 -18.70
N LEU A 280 -13.61 0.01 -18.15
CA LEU A 280 -12.19 0.36 -18.07
C LEU A 280 -11.38 -0.55 -17.13
N ILE A 281 -11.99 -1.05 -16.05
CA ILE A 281 -11.30 -2.01 -15.18
C ILE A 281 -11.00 -3.29 -15.97
N ARG A 282 -11.98 -3.83 -16.70
CA ARG A 282 -11.78 -5.02 -17.53
C ARG A 282 -10.75 -4.78 -18.63
N GLU A 283 -10.77 -3.60 -19.22
CA GLU A 283 -9.85 -3.22 -20.29
C GLU A 283 -8.42 -3.08 -19.79
N TYR A 284 -8.19 -2.39 -18.68
CA TYR A 284 -6.85 -1.98 -18.27
C TYR A 284 -6.24 -2.81 -17.15
N VAL A 285 -7.01 -3.56 -16.35
CA VAL A 285 -6.45 -4.49 -15.36
C VAL A 285 -6.06 -5.79 -16.07
N LYS A 286 -4.76 -5.94 -16.33
CA LYS A 286 -4.21 -7.04 -17.16
C LYS A 286 -3.85 -8.27 -16.36
N ALA A 287 -3.46 -8.10 -15.10
CA ALA A 287 -2.99 -9.20 -14.26
C ALA A 287 -3.31 -8.99 -12.77
N CYS A 288 -3.42 -10.11 -12.05
CA CYS A 288 -3.51 -10.16 -10.60
C CYS A 288 -2.73 -11.38 -10.10
N HIS A 289 -1.55 -11.14 -9.54
CA HIS A 289 -0.66 -12.17 -9.02
C HIS A 289 -0.87 -12.33 -7.53
N ILE A 290 -0.92 -13.59 -7.08
CA ILE A 290 -0.85 -13.90 -5.66
C ILE A 290 0.43 -14.67 -5.38
N ILE A 291 1.25 -14.16 -4.46
CA ILE A 291 2.50 -14.80 -4.09
C ILE A 291 2.28 -15.69 -2.87
N ASP A 292 2.49 -16.99 -3.07
CA ASP A 292 2.47 -17.97 -2.00
C ASP A 292 3.65 -17.73 -1.04
N GLY A 293 3.41 -17.92 0.26
CA GLY A 293 4.37 -17.55 1.31
C GLY A 293 4.58 -16.04 1.48
N GLY A 294 3.88 -15.19 0.72
CA GLY A 294 3.89 -13.74 0.90
C GLY A 294 2.73 -13.25 1.76
N GLY A 295 3.00 -12.26 2.61
CA GLY A 295 2.02 -11.45 3.34
C GLY A 295 2.01 -10.01 2.80
N HIS A 296 1.97 -9.02 3.68
CA HIS A 296 1.85 -7.62 3.27
C HIS A 296 3.15 -7.05 2.70
N HIS A 297 4.31 -7.50 3.17
CA HIS A 297 5.62 -7.07 2.69
C HIS A 297 6.26 -8.17 1.85
N MET A 298 5.57 -8.57 0.80
CA MET A 298 5.90 -9.71 -0.07
C MET A 298 7.36 -9.73 -0.54
N TYR A 299 7.94 -8.55 -0.77
CA TYR A 299 9.33 -8.35 -1.18
C TYR A 299 10.35 -8.73 -0.10
N MET A 300 9.99 -8.69 1.18
CA MET A 300 10.80 -9.21 2.28
C MET A 300 10.45 -10.66 2.60
N GLU A 301 9.18 -11.03 2.45
CA GLU A 301 8.66 -12.30 2.94
C GLU A 301 8.89 -13.48 2.00
N ASN A 302 8.81 -13.26 0.68
CA ASN A 302 9.18 -14.25 -0.32
C ASN A 302 9.78 -13.58 -1.57
N PRO A 303 11.01 -13.05 -1.50
CA PRO A 303 11.68 -12.39 -2.62
C PRO A 303 11.88 -13.33 -3.82
N VAL A 304 12.04 -14.64 -3.59
CA VAL A 304 12.26 -15.64 -4.65
C VAL A 304 11.05 -15.73 -5.58
N ALA A 305 9.83 -15.72 -5.03
CA ALA A 305 8.61 -15.68 -5.83
C ALA A 305 8.25 -14.26 -6.29
N PHE A 306 8.57 -13.24 -5.49
CA PHE A 306 8.23 -11.85 -5.80
C PHE A 306 9.05 -11.25 -6.94
N ASN A 307 10.38 -11.39 -6.90
CA ASN A 307 11.27 -10.70 -7.83
C ASN A 307 11.02 -11.07 -9.31
N PRO A 308 10.83 -12.35 -9.69
CA PRO A 308 10.56 -12.70 -11.08
C PRO A 308 9.28 -12.06 -11.63
N ILE A 309 8.24 -11.96 -10.80
CA ILE A 309 6.98 -11.30 -11.17
C ILE A 309 7.24 -9.82 -11.43
N ILE A 310 7.92 -9.13 -10.52
CA ILE A 310 8.20 -7.70 -10.68
C ILE A 310 9.08 -7.43 -11.90
N VAL A 311 10.13 -8.23 -12.12
CA VAL A 311 10.99 -8.11 -13.31
C VAL A 311 10.15 -8.28 -14.58
N HIS A 312 9.29 -9.30 -14.63
CA HIS A 312 8.38 -9.52 -15.76
C HIS A 312 7.44 -8.32 -16.00
N GLU A 313 6.80 -7.81 -14.95
CA GLU A 313 5.89 -6.67 -15.06
C GLU A 313 6.61 -5.38 -15.49
N ILE A 314 7.85 -5.15 -15.03
CA ILE A 314 8.69 -4.05 -15.49
C ILE A 314 9.03 -4.21 -16.97
N SER A 315 9.58 -5.36 -17.37
CA SER A 315 10.01 -5.60 -18.75
C SER A 315 8.86 -5.42 -19.75
N THR A 316 7.69 -5.99 -19.44
CA THR A 316 6.48 -5.84 -20.28
C THR A 316 5.91 -4.43 -20.28
N GLY A 317 6.10 -3.65 -19.20
CA GLY A 317 5.73 -2.25 -19.17
C GLY A 317 6.65 -1.38 -20.04
N LEU A 318 7.95 -1.64 -19.98
CA LEU A 318 8.96 -0.91 -20.77
C LEU A 318 8.84 -1.19 -22.28
N GLN A 319 8.42 -2.40 -22.68
CA GLN A 319 8.18 -2.74 -24.09
C GLN A 319 7.11 -1.85 -24.76
N GLN A 320 6.19 -1.28 -23.98
CA GLN A 320 5.18 -0.34 -24.48
C GLN A 320 5.76 1.05 -24.79
N PHE A 321 7.04 1.26 -24.48
CA PHE A 321 7.77 2.49 -24.80
C PHE A 321 8.60 2.35 -26.07
N ASP A 322 8.70 1.14 -26.64
CA ASP A 322 9.43 0.93 -27.89
C ASP A 322 8.64 1.59 -29.04
N PRO A 323 9.22 2.58 -29.74
CA PRO A 323 8.57 3.20 -30.90
C PRO A 323 8.15 2.19 -31.96
N LYS A 324 8.85 1.05 -32.08
CA LYS A 324 8.52 -0.02 -33.03
C LYS A 324 7.20 -0.75 -32.71
N ASN A 325 6.74 -0.67 -31.46
CA ASN A 325 5.46 -1.26 -31.03
C ASN A 325 4.29 -0.25 -31.08
N SER A 326 4.55 1.02 -31.43
CA SER A 326 3.54 2.08 -31.45
C SER A 326 2.78 2.23 -32.78
N THR A 327 3.08 1.39 -33.78
CA THR A 327 2.49 1.46 -35.13
C THR A 327 1.14 0.76 -35.29
N GLU A 328 0.59 0.13 -34.25
CA GLU A 328 -0.77 -0.42 -34.31
C GLU A 328 -1.65 0.23 -33.24
N SER A 329 -2.80 0.75 -33.69
CA SER A 329 -3.91 1.32 -32.91
C SER A 329 -3.81 2.80 -32.50
N PHE A 330 -3.79 3.71 -33.47
CA PHE A 330 -4.59 4.95 -33.43
C PHE A 330 -4.76 5.48 -34.87
N VAL A 331 -5.44 4.70 -35.72
CA VAL A 331 -6.01 5.27 -36.95
C VAL A 331 -7.34 5.89 -36.56
N SER A 332 -7.35 7.22 -36.51
CA SER A 332 -8.54 8.04 -36.40
C SER A 332 -9.41 7.81 -37.63
N THR A 333 -10.47 7.00 -37.52
CA THR A 333 -11.57 7.01 -38.48
C THR A 333 -12.42 8.25 -38.22
N THR A 334 -12.05 9.34 -38.85
CA THR A 334 -12.94 10.47 -39.14
C THR A 334 -12.57 11.02 -40.51
N GLU A 335 -13.13 10.41 -41.55
CA GLU A 335 -13.34 11.01 -42.86
C GLU A 335 -14.34 10.15 -43.62
N THR A 336 -15.60 10.60 -43.64
CA THR A 336 -16.50 10.80 -44.80
C THR A 336 -17.89 11.14 -44.28
#